data_AF-A0AA41ZKF1-F1
#
_entry.id   AF-A0AA41ZKF1-F1
#
_cell.length_a   1.000
_cell.length_b   1.000
_cell.length_c   1.000
_cell.angle_alpha   90.00
_cell.angle_beta   90.00
_cell.angle_gamma   90.00
#
_symmetry.space_group_name_H-M   'P 1'
#
loop_
_entity.id
_entity.type
_entity.pdbx_description
1 polymer ?
#
loop_
_entity_poly.entity_id
_entity_poly.type
_entity_poly.pdbx_seq_one_letter_code
_entity_poly.pdbx_strand_id
1 'polypeptide(L)' 'MNTSNVCCPECGCSLDWPTLTSHTPASRWLYCPNNHPLCTVGEFRQVARELALSEEIALYQQGRERRMRDMSYRDVA' A
#
# COMPACT_ATOMS: atom_id res chain seq x y z
N MET A 1 13.82 3.65 -12.14
CA MET A 1 12.61 3.44 -11.31
C MET A 1 13.11 3.28 -9.88
N ASN A 2 12.89 4.28 -9.03
CA ASN A 2 13.40 4.26 -7.65
C ASN A 2 12.40 3.52 -6.78
N THR A 3 12.42 2.19 -6.79
CA THR A 3 11.66 1.38 -5.84
C THR A 3 12.40 1.47 -4.52
N SER A 4 11.95 2.34 -3.62
CA SER A 4 12.44 2.35 -2.23
C SER A 4 12.29 0.93 -1.68
N ASN A 5 13.40 0.21 -1.55
CA ASN A 5 13.38 -1.17 -1.05
C ASN A 5 12.78 -1.12 0.36
N VAL A 6 11.68 -1.84 0.57
CA VAL A 6 11.11 -2.00 1.91
C VAL A 6 12.13 -2.79 2.72
N CYS A 7 12.60 -2.24 3.85
CA CYS A 7 13.64 -2.85 4.66
C CYS A 7 13.12 -3.19 6.06
N CYS A 8 13.69 -4.23 6.66
CA CYS A 8 13.44 -4.56 8.06
C CYS A 8 13.93 -3.41 8.96
N PRO A 9 13.11 -2.93 9.90
CA PRO A 9 13.51 -1.81 10.76
C PRO A 9 14.66 -2.17 11.72
N GLU A 10 14.79 -3.45 12.07
CA GLU A 10 15.81 -3.91 13.03
C GLU A 10 17.18 -4.10 12.37
N CYS A 11 17.24 -4.78 11.22
CA CYS A 11 18.50 -5.17 10.61
C CYS A 11 18.74 -4.62 9.19
N GLY A 12 17.81 -3.82 8.65
CA GLY A 12 17.96 -3.14 7.37
C GLY A 12 17.94 -4.05 6.14
N CYS A 13 17.72 -5.36 6.30
CA CYS A 13 17.66 -6.28 5.17
C CYS A 13 16.43 -6.00 4.32
N SER A 14 16.55 -6.16 3.00
CA SER A 14 15.41 -6.02 2.09
C SER A 14 14.32 -7.04 2.41
N LEU A 15 13.08 -6.60 2.32
CA LEU A 15 11.88 -7.38 2.55
C LEU A 15 11.17 -7.58 1.22
N ASP A 16 10.78 -8.83 0.98
CA ASP A 16 9.92 -9.21 -0.14
C ASP A 16 8.46 -9.30 0.31
N TRP A 17 7.57 -9.25 -0.68
CA TRP A 17 6.15 -9.46 -0.43
C TRP A 17 5.88 -10.89 0.04
N PRO A 18 5.14 -11.07 1.15
CA PRO A 18 4.87 -12.41 1.66
C PRO A 18 3.88 -13.14 0.75
N THR A 19 4.18 -14.39 0.39
CA THR A 19 3.28 -15.27 -0.37
C THR A 19 2.22 -15.86 0.57
N LEU A 20 1.16 -15.10 0.83
CA LEU A 20 0.08 -15.46 1.76
C LEU A 20 -1.13 -16.02 1.01
N THR A 21 -1.61 -17.20 1.41
CA THR A 21 -2.88 -17.76 0.93
C THR A 21 -4.04 -17.27 1.78
N SER A 22 -5.27 -17.28 1.25
CA SER A 22 -6.49 -16.93 2.00
C SER A 22 -6.65 -17.69 3.32
N HIS A 23 -6.23 -18.96 3.35
CA HIS A 23 -6.27 -19.84 4.51
C HIS A 23 -5.22 -19.52 5.59
N THR A 24 -4.27 -18.62 5.33
CA THR A 24 -3.26 -18.25 6.33
C THR A 24 -3.94 -17.54 7.52
N PRO A 25 -3.75 -18.03 8.77
CA PRO A 25 -4.37 -17.43 9.95
C PRO A 25 -3.94 -15.97 10.15
N ALA A 26 -4.89 -15.11 10.51
CA ALA A 26 -4.61 -13.69 10.75
C ALA A 26 -3.64 -13.47 11.92
N SER A 27 -3.64 -14.34 12.93
CA SER A 27 -2.74 -14.29 14.10
C SER A 27 -1.31 -14.75 13.81
N ARG A 28 -1.03 -15.28 12.61
CA ARG A 28 0.32 -15.70 12.24
C ARG A 28 1.24 -14.50 12.13
N TRP A 29 2.41 -14.57 12.76
CA TRP A 29 3.45 -13.56 12.63
C TRP A 29 4.23 -13.68 11.33
N LEU A 30 4.56 -12.53 10.75
CA LEU A 30 5.51 -12.33 9.67
C LEU A 30 6.87 -11.94 10.25
N TYR A 31 7.91 -12.42 9.61
CA TYR A 31 9.29 -12.21 10.01
C TYR A 31 10.12 -11.79 8.81
N CYS A 32 11.20 -11.04 9.06
CA CYS A 32 12.22 -10.83 8.05
C CYS A 32 13.07 -12.10 7.85
N PRO A 33 13.95 -12.15 6.82
CA PRO A 33 14.87 -13.26 6.61
C PRO A 33 15.79 -13.58 7.80
N ASN A 34 16.09 -12.57 8.65
CA ASN A 34 16.87 -12.72 9.87
C ASN A 34 16.02 -13.03 11.12
N ASN A 35 14.74 -13.41 10.93
CA ASN A 35 13.83 -13.83 12.00
C ASN A 35 13.43 -12.73 13.01
N HIS A 36 13.54 -11.45 12.65
CA HIS A 36 12.94 -10.36 13.43
C HIS A 36 11.43 -10.28 13.16
N PRO A 37 10.58 -10.15 14.19
CA PRO A 37 9.13 -10.02 14.01
C PRO A 37 8.81 -8.70 13.33
N LEU A 38 7.88 -8.72 12.37
CA LEU A 38 7.44 -7.53 11.64
C LEU A 38 6.04 -7.12 12.08
N CYS A 39 5.06 -7.99 11.83
CA CYS A 39 3.67 -7.80 12.20
C CYS A 39 2.91 -9.13 12.03
N THR A 40 1.63 -9.16 12.38
CA THR A 40 0.74 -10.27 12.06
C THR A 40 0.24 -10.21 10.62
N VAL A 41 -0.16 -11.36 10.06
CA VAL A 41 -0.82 -11.45 8.75
C VAL A 41 -2.10 -10.61 8.71
N GLY A 42 -2.82 -10.51 9.83
CA GLY A 42 -4.01 -9.69 9.97
C GLY A 42 -3.71 -8.19 9.77
N GLU A 43 -2.73 -7.67 10.51
CA GLU A 43 -2.27 -6.27 10.40
C GLU A 43 -1.76 -5.97 8.99
N PHE A 44 -0.93 -6.85 8.43
CA PHE A 44 -0.43 -6.71 7.07
C PHE A 44 -1.56 -6.59 6.04
N ARG A 45 -2.55 -7.50 6.10
CA ARG A 45 -3.70 -7.46 5.22
C ARG A 45 -4.56 -6.21 5.42
N GLN A 46 -4.66 -5.72 6.65
CA GLN A 46 -5.41 -4.51 6.95
C GLN A 46 -4.75 -3.30 6.29
N VAL A 47 -3.45 -3.08 6.54
CA VAL A 47 -2.71 -1.97 5.96
C VAL A 47 -2.69 -2.06 4.43
N ALA A 48 -2.53 -3.26 3.86
CA ALA A 48 -2.60 -3.46 2.41
C ALA A 48 -3.96 -3.04 1.82
N ARG A 49 -5.07 -3.34 2.50
CA ARG A 49 -6.41 -2.91 2.07
C ARG A 49 -6.59 -1.40 2.20
N GLU A 50 -6.17 -0.82 3.32
CA GLU A 50 -6.24 0.62 3.55
C GLU A 50 -5.44 1.39 2.49
N LEU A 51 -4.25 0.89 2.15
CA LEU A 51 -3.43 1.46 1.09
C LEU A 51 -4.14 1.38 -0.28
N ALA A 52 -4.66 0.21 -0.65
CA ALA A 52 -5.39 0.05 -1.92
C ALA A 52 -6.61 0.98 -2.01
N LEU A 53 -7.37 1.13 -0.93
CA LEU A 53 -8.50 2.06 -0.86
C LEU A 53 -8.06 3.52 -0.97
N SER A 54 -6.95 3.88 -0.33
CA SER A 54 -6.41 5.24 -0.39
C SER A 54 -5.97 5.62 -1.81
N GLU A 55 -5.38 4.67 -2.54
CA GLU A 55 -5.00 4.86 -3.95
C GLU A 55 -6.22 5.04 -4.85
N GLU A 56 -7.26 4.24 -4.66
CA GLU A 56 -8.52 4.36 -5.40
C GLU A 56 -9.17 5.74 -5.14
N ILE A 57 -9.25 6.18 -3.89
CA ILE A 57 -9.78 7.49 -3.52
C ILE A 57 -8.97 8.62 -4.17
N ALA A 58 -7.64 8.53 -4.14
CA ALA A 58 -6.76 9.53 -4.73
C ALA A 58 -7.00 9.65 -6.25
N LEU A 59 -7.17 8.53 -6.95
CA LEU A 59 -7.47 8.52 -8.39
C LEU A 59 -8.82 9.17 -8.71
N TYR A 60 -9.87 8.88 -7.92
CA TYR A 60 -11.17 9.53 -8.09
C TYR A 60 -11.10 11.04 -7.87
N GLN A 61 -10.40 11.49 -6.83
CA GLN A 61 -10.21 12.91 -6.54
C GLN A 61 -9.46 13.61 -7.66
N GLN A 62 -8.36 13.02 -8.13
CA GLN A 62 -7.59 13.55 -9.25
C GLN A 62 -8.43 13.64 -10.53
N GLY A 63 -9.23 12.62 -10.83
CA GLY A 63 -10.17 12.64 -11.95
C GLY A 63 -11.23 13.75 -11.83
N ARG A 64 -11.75 13.97 -10.63
CA ARG A 64 -12.73 15.03 -10.33
C ARG A 64 -12.12 16.43 -10.50
N GLU A 65 -10.90 16.64 -10.02
CA GLU A 65 -10.18 17.90 -10.18
C GLU A 65 -9.87 18.25 -11.64
N ARG A 66 -9.51 17.23 -12.45
CA ARG A 66 -9.31 17.42 -13.90
C ARG A 66 -10.59 17.87 -14.59
N ARG A 67 -11.73 17.19 -14.32
CA ARG A 67 -13.04 17.57 -14.88
C ARG A 67 -13.46 18.99 -14.50
N MET A 68 -13.24 19.40 -13.25
CA MET A 68 -13.56 20.78 -12.83
C MET A 68 -12.68 21.82 -13.53
N ARG A 69 -11.40 21.54 -13.74
CA ARG A 69 -10.51 22.41 -14.53
C ARG A 69 -10.96 22.53 -15.99
N ASP A 70 -11.35 21.42 -16.62
CA ASP A 70 -11.81 21.41 -18.01
C ASP A 70 -13.15 22.15 -18.20
N MET A 71 -14.07 22.08 -17.22
CA MET A 71 -15.29 22.90 -17.22
C MET A 71 -14.96 24.39 -17.07
N SER A 72 -14.08 24.74 -16.12
CA SER A 72 -13.66 26.12 -15.92
C SER A 72 -12.97 26.73 -17.15
N TYR A 73 -12.28 25.93 -17.98
CA TYR A 73 -11.68 26.41 -19.23
C TYR A 73 -12.73 26.69 -20.31
N ARG A 74 -13.82 25.91 -20.35
CA ARG A 74 -14.92 26.09 -21.30
C ARG A 74 -15.81 27.29 -20.99
N ASP A 75 -15.95 27.67 -19.72
CA ASP A 75 -16.74 28.83 -19.31
C ASP A 75 -16.01 30.18 -19.55
N VAL A 76 -14.74 30.15 -19.99
CA VAL A 76 -13.91 31.33 -20.28
C VAL A 76 -13.69 31.54 -21.81
N ALA A 77 -14.17 30.62 -22.65
CA ALA A 77 -14.10 30.68 -24.11
C ALA A 77 -15.43 31.10 -24.73
#